data_AF-A0A7D3VWA4-F1
#
_entry.id   AF-A0A7D3VWA4-F1
#
_cell.length_a   1.000
_cell.length_b   1.000
_cell.length_c   1.000
_cell.angle_alpha   90.00
_cell.angle_beta   90.00
_cell.angle_gamma   90.00
#
_symmetry.space_group_name_H-M   'P 1'
#
loop_
_entity.id
_entity.type
_entity.pdbx_description
1 polymer ?
#
loop_
_entity_poly.entity_id
_entity_poly.type
_entity_poly.pdbx_seq_one_letter_code
_entity_poly.pdbx_strand_id
1 'polypeptide(L)'
;MRFAQCMRQNGVDVPDPGSGHAETMRIGKGAGREKVQAALKECQPWLQAGGKMPDLKDPKVRDQFLKFAQCLREHGVDMKDPDPDGTIRIPAGKADPGTVNKAREACRALAPGAGK
;
A
#
# COMPACT_ATOMS: atom_id res chain seq x y z
N MET A 1 11.15 1.77 -9.85
CA MET A 1 12.25 2.00 -8.88
C MET A 1 12.81 3.43 -8.91
N ARG A 2 12.06 4.48 -9.32
CA ARG A 2 12.61 5.86 -9.36
C ARG A 2 12.48 6.60 -8.03
N PHE A 3 11.43 6.30 -7.27
CA PHE A 3 11.20 6.89 -5.96
C PHE A 3 12.28 6.51 -4.92
N ALA A 4 12.58 5.22 -4.78
CA ALA A 4 13.58 4.75 -3.81
C ALA A 4 14.99 5.31 -4.10
N GLN A 5 15.37 5.42 -5.39
CA GLN A 5 16.61 6.09 -5.79
C GLN A 5 16.61 7.58 -5.42
N CYS A 6 15.53 8.30 -5.71
CA CYS A 6 15.41 9.72 -5.37
C CYS A 6 15.50 9.96 -3.84
N MET A 7 14.86 9.11 -3.04
CA MET A 7 14.91 9.21 -1.57
C MET A 7 16.32 8.97 -1.03
N ARG A 8 17.05 7.96 -1.54
CA ARG A 8 18.43 7.68 -1.15
C ARG A 8 19.38 8.82 -1.53
N GLN A 9 19.18 9.44 -2.70
CA GLN A 9 19.92 10.65 -3.10
C GLN A 9 19.70 11.82 -2.12
N ASN A 10 18.51 11.89 -1.52
CA ASN A 10 18.16 12.87 -0.49
C ASN A 10 18.54 12.44 0.93
N GLY A 11 19.39 11.40 1.07
CA GLY A 11 19.87 10.90 2.35
C GLY A 11 18.82 10.17 3.17
N VAL A 12 17.70 9.77 2.56
CA VAL A 12 16.66 8.96 3.18
C VAL A 12 16.78 7.54 2.68
N ASP A 13 17.27 6.64 3.53
CA ASP A 13 17.31 5.23 3.19
C ASP A 13 15.88 4.65 3.25
N VAL A 14 15.38 4.22 2.09
CA VAL A 14 14.08 3.55 1.97
C VAL A 14 14.28 2.18 1.34
N PRO A 15 13.64 1.13 1.87
CA PRO A 15 13.73 -0.20 1.29
C PRO A 15 12.82 -0.27 0.06
N ASP A 16 13.20 -1.08 -0.93
CA ASP A 16 12.39 -1.25 -2.13
C ASP A 16 11.08 -2.01 -1.80
N PRO A 17 9.93 -1.64 -2.40
CA PRO A 17 8.66 -2.32 -2.15
C PRO A 17 8.76 -3.80 -2.55
N GLY A 18 8.42 -4.70 -1.61
CA GLY A 18 8.53 -6.16 -1.79
C GLY A 18 9.76 -6.80 -1.11
N SER A 19 10.66 -6.01 -0.53
CA SER A 19 11.90 -6.53 0.09
C SER A 19 11.74 -7.17 1.49
N GLY A 20 10.52 -7.24 2.05
CA GLY A 20 10.28 -7.81 3.39
C GLY A 20 11.00 -7.09 4.54
N HIS A 21 11.69 -5.97 4.26
CA HIS A 21 12.59 -5.29 5.21
C HIS A 21 11.95 -4.08 5.90
N ALA A 22 10.61 -4.04 5.96
CA ALA A 22 9.88 -2.97 6.67
C ALA A 22 10.11 -3.02 8.19
N GLU A 23 10.63 -4.13 8.72
CA GLU A 23 10.68 -4.40 10.15
C GLU A 23 11.87 -3.77 10.89
N THR A 24 12.90 -3.25 10.19
CA THR A 24 14.17 -2.84 10.84
C THR A 24 14.48 -1.35 10.82
N MET A 25 13.76 -0.48 10.09
CA MET A 25 14.11 0.94 10.04
C MET A 25 13.34 1.80 11.03
N ARG A 26 14.00 2.07 12.16
CA ARG A 26 13.74 3.23 13.03
C ARG A 26 14.04 4.49 12.23
N ILE A 27 13.01 5.13 11.65
CA ILE A 27 13.10 6.53 11.22
C ILE A 27 13.52 7.34 12.45
N GLY A 28 14.81 7.70 12.50
CA GLY A 28 15.48 8.23 13.67
C GLY A 28 14.77 9.46 14.23
N LYS A 29 14.59 9.46 15.56
CA LYS A 29 14.03 10.56 16.34
C LYS A 29 14.63 11.91 15.93
N GLY A 30 13.77 12.92 15.77
CA GLY A 30 14.15 14.33 15.81
C GLY A 30 14.58 14.95 14.48
N ALA A 31 15.72 14.54 13.92
CA ALA A 31 16.34 15.23 12.76
C ALA A 31 16.09 14.56 11.40
N GLY A 32 15.73 13.29 11.38
CA GLY A 32 15.44 12.56 10.13
C GLY A 32 14.08 12.91 9.53
N ARG A 33 13.14 13.36 10.37
CA ARG A 33 11.73 13.55 9.98
C ARG A 33 11.51 14.75 9.06
N GLU A 34 12.30 15.81 9.21
CA GLU A 34 12.28 16.97 8.32
C GLU A 34 12.93 16.65 6.97
N LYS A 35 14.09 15.96 6.97
CA LYS A 35 14.75 15.48 5.75
C LYS A 35 13.88 14.49 4.98
N VAL A 36 13.19 13.59 5.69
CA VAL A 36 12.19 12.68 5.10
C VAL A 36 11.06 13.45 4.44
N GLN A 37 10.53 14.50 5.09
CA GLN A 37 9.46 15.31 4.51
C GLN A 37 9.92 16.11 3.28
N ALA A 38 11.11 16.71 3.33
CA ALA A 38 11.70 17.42 2.20
C ALA A 38 11.93 16.47 1.00
N ALA A 39 12.56 15.31 1.26
CA ALA A 39 12.78 14.27 0.26
C ALA A 39 11.47 13.74 -0.33
N LEU A 40 10.44 13.53 0.49
CA LEU A 40 9.12 13.09 0.02
C LEU A 40 8.48 14.11 -0.92
N LYS A 41 8.62 15.40 -0.64
CA LYS A 41 8.09 16.48 -1.48
C LYS A 41 8.80 16.55 -2.83
N GLU A 42 10.12 16.44 -2.84
CA GLU A 42 10.91 16.48 -4.07
C GLU A 42 10.77 15.20 -4.90
N CYS A 43 10.68 14.06 -4.23
CA CYS A 43 10.51 12.76 -4.87
C CYS A 43 9.04 12.38 -5.13
N GLN A 44 8.08 13.23 -4.75
CA GLN A 44 6.64 13.03 -4.96
C GLN A 44 6.24 12.76 -6.41
N PRO A 45 6.83 13.43 -7.43
CA PRO A 45 6.54 13.12 -8.83
C PRO A 45 6.89 11.67 -9.18
N TRP A 46 7.89 11.09 -8.50
CA TRP A 46 8.28 9.69 -8.66
C TRP A 46 7.42 8.72 -7.86
N LEU A 47 6.72 9.18 -6.81
CA LEU A 47 5.64 8.42 -6.16
C LEU A 47 4.44 8.26 -7.07
N GLN A 48 4.09 9.30 -7.83
CA GLN A 48 3.01 9.22 -8.82
C GLN A 48 3.35 8.25 -9.97
N ALA A 49 4.65 8.05 -10.24
CA ALA A 49 5.15 7.02 -11.13
C ALA A 49 5.35 5.63 -10.47
N GLY A 50 5.11 5.50 -9.16
CA GLY A 50 5.46 4.36 -8.32
C GLY A 50 4.28 3.54 -7.79
N GLY A 51 3.10 3.68 -8.39
CA GLY A 51 1.93 2.86 -8.09
C GLY A 51 0.65 3.66 -8.30
N LYS A 52 0.15 3.68 -9.54
CA LYS A 52 -1.26 4.02 -9.73
C LYS A 52 -2.05 3.00 -8.92
N MET A 53 -2.74 3.45 -7.86
CA MET A 53 -3.81 2.63 -7.31
C MET A 53 -4.71 2.25 -8.49
N PRO A 54 -5.06 0.97 -8.64
CA PRO A 54 -5.94 0.53 -9.71
C PRO A 54 -7.19 1.42 -9.75
N ASP A 55 -7.59 1.87 -10.93
CA ASP A 55 -8.78 2.69 -11.05
C ASP A 55 -10.00 1.83 -10.75
N LEU A 56 -10.57 2.00 -9.55
CA LEU A 56 -11.73 1.23 -9.10
C LEU A 56 -13.03 1.64 -9.81
N LYS A 57 -12.98 2.67 -10.67
CA LYS A 57 -14.05 2.96 -11.62
C LYS A 57 -14.01 2.00 -12.81
N ASP A 58 -12.87 1.36 -13.09
CA ASP A 58 -12.80 0.30 -14.08
C ASP A 58 -13.55 -0.93 -13.55
N PRO A 59 -14.56 -1.45 -14.27
CA PRO A 59 -15.37 -2.58 -13.81
C PRO A 59 -14.57 -3.86 -13.58
N LYS A 60 -13.49 -4.10 -14.32
CA LYS A 60 -12.62 -5.29 -14.13
C LYS A 60 -11.80 -5.17 -12.85
N VAL A 61 -11.27 -3.98 -12.60
CA VAL A 61 -10.53 -3.69 -11.37
C VAL A 61 -11.47 -3.77 -10.17
N ARG A 62 -12.69 -3.23 -10.30
CA ARG A 62 -13.70 -3.30 -9.25
C ARG A 62 -14.11 -4.74 -8.93
N ASP A 63 -14.38 -5.56 -9.93
CA ASP A 63 -14.70 -6.99 -9.73
C ASP A 63 -13.53 -7.74 -9.04
N GLN A 64 -12.30 -7.47 -9.46
CA GLN A 64 -11.12 -8.04 -8.80
C GLN A 64 -11.00 -7.60 -7.33
N PHE A 65 -11.25 -6.31 -7.05
CA PHE A 65 -11.26 -5.80 -5.68
C PHE A 65 -12.37 -6.45 -4.85
N LEU A 66 -13.57 -6.64 -5.40
CA LEU A 66 -14.68 -7.30 -4.70
C LEU A 66 -14.32 -8.73 -4.30
N LYS A 67 -13.69 -9.50 -5.19
CA LYS A 67 -13.20 -10.85 -4.89
C LYS A 67 -12.14 -10.84 -3.79
N PHE A 68 -11.22 -9.87 -3.84
CA PHE A 68 -10.22 -9.69 -2.79
C PHE A 68 -10.85 -9.34 -1.43
N ALA A 69 -11.77 -8.37 -1.40
CA ALA A 69 -12.48 -7.97 -0.19
C ALA A 69 -13.30 -9.12 0.40
N GLN A 70 -13.94 -9.93 -0.45
CA GLN A 70 -14.67 -11.12 -0.02
C GLN A 70 -13.75 -12.15 0.63
N CYS A 71 -12.61 -12.46 0.01
CA CYS A 71 -11.61 -13.35 0.59
C CYS A 71 -11.09 -12.82 1.94
N LEU A 72 -10.80 -11.52 2.04
CA LEU A 72 -10.38 -10.90 3.30
C LEU A 72 -11.44 -11.07 4.41
N ARG A 73 -12.72 -10.92 4.08
CA ARG A 73 -13.84 -11.15 5.02
C ARG A 73 -13.89 -12.60 5.50
N GLU A 74 -13.67 -13.57 4.61
CA GLU A 74 -13.57 -14.99 4.99
C GLU A 74 -12.41 -15.26 5.96
N HIS A 75 -11.33 -14.48 5.87
CA HIS A 75 -10.19 -14.56 6.75
C HIS A 75 -10.28 -13.64 7.99
N GLY A 76 -11.47 -13.09 8.30
CA GLY A 76 -11.72 -12.33 9.53
C GLY A 76 -11.34 -10.85 9.44
N VAL A 77 -11.10 -10.32 8.24
CA VAL A 77 -10.85 -8.89 8.00
C VAL A 77 -12.12 -8.26 7.42
N ASP A 78 -12.79 -7.43 8.22
CA ASP A 78 -13.95 -6.67 7.75
C ASP A 78 -13.52 -5.55 6.80
N MET A 79 -13.50 -5.85 5.50
CA MET A 79 -13.26 -4.89 4.44
C MET A 79 -14.57 -4.54 3.74
N LYS A 80 -14.89 -3.25 3.62
CA LYS A 80 -16.04 -2.77 2.85
C LYS A 80 -15.76 -2.79 1.34
N ASP A 81 -16.82 -2.94 0.58
CA ASP A 81 -16.78 -2.85 -0.87
C ASP A 81 -16.50 -1.40 -1.32
N PRO A 82 -15.88 -1.19 -2.49
CA PRO A 82 -15.58 0.14 -3.01
C PRO A 82 -16.87 0.83 -3.47
N ASP A 83 -16.97 2.12 -3.17
CA ASP A 83 -18.10 2.95 -3.57
C ASP A 83 -18.18 3.09 -5.11
N PRO A 84 -19.36 3.48 -5.65
CA PRO A 84 -19.55 3.68 -7.09
C PRO A 84 -18.57 4.68 -7.70
N ASP A 85 -18.12 5.65 -6.89
CA ASP A 85 -17.17 6.71 -7.22
C ASP A 85 -15.70 6.24 -7.27
N GLY A 86 -15.43 4.97 -6.96
CA GLY A 86 -14.09 4.38 -6.92
C GLY A 86 -13.35 4.62 -5.60
N THR A 87 -14.03 5.09 -4.55
CA THR A 87 -13.43 5.30 -3.23
C THR A 87 -13.47 4.01 -2.41
N ILE A 88 -12.36 3.64 -1.77
CA ILE A 88 -12.35 2.58 -0.74
C ILE A 88 -12.38 3.27 0.62
N ARG A 89 -13.43 3.00 1.38
CA ARG A 89 -13.46 3.33 2.79
C ARG A 89 -12.93 2.12 3.56
N ILE A 90 -11.65 2.17 3.93
CA ILE A 90 -11.09 1.20 4.86
C ILE A 90 -11.66 1.58 6.23
N PRO A 91 -12.59 0.80 6.81
CA PRO A 91 -12.99 1.05 8.18
C PRO A 91 -11.74 0.95 9.04
N ALA A 92 -11.64 1.77 10.09
CA ALA A 92 -10.68 1.53 11.17
C ALA A 92 -11.07 0.21 11.85
N GLY A 93 -10.70 -0.90 11.23
CA GLY A 93 -11.13 -2.23 11.59
C GLY A 93 -10.48 -2.65 12.88
N LYS A 94 -11.23 -3.41 13.68
CA LYS A 94 -10.72 -4.08 14.88
C LYS A 94 -9.90 -5.35 14.54
N ALA A 95 -9.56 -5.53 13.27
CA ALA A 95 -8.82 -6.70 12.81
C ALA A 95 -7.37 -6.57 13.27
N ASP A 96 -6.90 -7.58 13.98
CA ASP A 96 -5.52 -7.63 14.46
C ASP A 96 -4.54 -7.57 13.27
N PRO A 97 -3.44 -6.80 13.35
CA PRO A 97 -2.45 -6.70 12.28
C PRO A 97 -1.95 -8.06 11.77
N GLY A 98 -1.85 -9.07 12.65
CA GLY A 98 -1.47 -10.43 12.26
C GLY A 98 -2.54 -11.12 11.41
N THR A 99 -3.82 -10.91 11.71
CA THR A 99 -4.94 -11.44 10.93
C THR A 99 -5.00 -10.78 9.55
N VAL A 100 -4.82 -9.46 9.50
CA VAL A 100 -4.78 -8.71 8.23
C VAL A 100 -3.66 -9.20 7.33
N ASN A 101 -2.46 -9.42 7.87
CA ASN A 101 -1.33 -9.93 7.07
C ASN A 101 -1.58 -11.35 6.55
N LYS A 102 -2.10 -12.27 7.39
CA LYS A 102 -2.42 -13.64 6.96
C LYS A 102 -3.50 -13.66 5.88
N ALA A 103 -4.57 -12.90 6.07
CA ALA A 103 -5.64 -12.75 5.10
C ALA A 103 -5.09 -12.21 3.77
N ARG A 104 -4.24 -11.18 3.82
CA ARG A 104 -3.64 -10.58 2.62
C ARG A 104 -2.75 -11.58 1.86
N GLU A 105 -1.96 -12.38 2.56
CA GLU A 105 -1.12 -13.43 1.96
C GLU A 105 -1.98 -14.50 1.29
N ALA A 106 -3.02 -15.00 1.98
CA ALA A 106 -3.94 -15.99 1.43
C ALA A 106 -4.69 -15.45 0.19
N CYS A 107 -5.10 -14.18 0.24
CA CYS A 107 -5.85 -13.52 -0.83
C CYS A 107 -4.97 -12.83 -1.88
N ARG A 108 -3.64 -12.98 -1.84
CA ARG A 108 -2.69 -12.20 -2.67
C ARG A 108 -2.97 -12.34 -4.17
N ALA A 109 -3.38 -13.53 -4.61
CA ALA A 109 -3.73 -13.79 -6.00
C ALA A 109 -4.92 -12.96 -6.51
N LEU A 110 -5.80 -12.56 -5.60
CA LEU A 110 -6.99 -11.76 -5.91
C LEU A 110 -6.71 -10.25 -5.79
N ALA A 111 -5.57 -9.86 -5.22
CA ALA A 111 -5.28 -8.46 -4.95
C ALA A 111 -5.30 -7.62 -6.25
N PRO A 112 -5.93 -6.43 -6.24
CA PRO A 112 -5.90 -5.48 -7.34
C PRO A 112 -4.46 -5.16 -7.75
N GLY A 113 -4.10 -5.40 -9.01
CA GLY A 113 -2.72 -5.22 -9.50
C GLY A 113 -1.78 -6.42 -9.31
N ALA A 114 -2.25 -7.55 -8.75
CA ALA A 114 -1.46 -8.79 -8.64
C ALA A 114 -1.10 -9.44 -9.98
N GLY A 115 -1.56 -8.88 -11.09
CA GLY A 115 -1.02 -9.19 -12.41
C GLY A 115 -1.21 -8.00 -13.33
N LYS A 116 -0.22 -7.09 -13.41
CA LYS A 116 0.79 -6.96 -14.48
C LYS A 116 1.95 -6.08 -13.98
#